data_AF-A0A7S1XD18-F1
#
_entry.id   AF-A0A7S1XD18-F1
#
_cell.length_a   1.000
_cell.length_b   1.000
_cell.length_c   1.000
_cell.angle_alpha   90.00
_cell.angle_beta   90.00
_cell.angle_gamma   90.00
#
_symmetry.space_group_name_H-M   'P 1'
#
loop_
_entity.id
_entity.type
_entity.pdbx_description
1 polymer ?
#
loop_
_entity_poly.entity_id
_entity_poly.type
_entity_poly.pdbx_seq_one_letter_code
_entity_poly.pdbx_strand_id
1 'polypeptide(L)'
;MPPRQPQVLAAGEGRLVGTVPGAVTRRLLSRCTAIGQCDAQFIPAVCSNGDTKMLVIVDQHAADERVLLEELQAKLAVSDSDVLSSAEVHPPIRVSLGSTEAQALDMHASKAERWGWRFGEGRSGPSCGEGVVETEVLVTCVPCVMGVQLTATDLQLYLLALHETAGAAGAPAAVQRVLVSKACRGAIMFGDKLHQQECQQLLERLAETAMCFDCAHGRPTMAPLFDLRAMEAGACGAVSAESRAVSGGGSGDRAAKVTGERRLTLADLKQRLAAVRGANLLEPAGTG
;
A
#
# COMPACT_ATOMS: atom_id res chain seq x y z
N MET A 1 11.70 -7.85 -17.40
CA MET A 1 12.04 -8.78 -16.29
C MET A 1 10.82 -9.63 -16.00
N PRO A 2 10.94 -10.96 -15.87
CA PRO A 2 9.81 -11.77 -15.43
C PRO A 2 9.45 -11.40 -13.97
N PRO A 3 8.16 -11.44 -13.60
CA PRO A 3 7.75 -11.20 -12.22
C PRO A 3 8.46 -12.21 -11.31
N ARG A 4 9.15 -11.72 -10.28
CA ARG A 4 9.68 -12.60 -9.22
C ARG A 4 8.49 -13.34 -8.64
N GLN A 5 8.50 -14.67 -8.76
CA GLN A 5 7.56 -15.51 -8.05
C GLN A 5 7.60 -15.12 -6.56
N PRO A 6 6.44 -15.01 -5.89
CA PRO A 6 6.43 -14.78 -4.46
C PRO A 6 7.26 -15.89 -3.83
N GLN A 7 8.33 -15.52 -3.13
CA GLN A 7 9.00 -16.45 -2.24
C GLN A 7 7.97 -16.77 -1.17
N VAL A 8 7.31 -17.92 -1.33
CA VAL A 8 6.56 -18.54 -0.24
C VAL A 8 7.62 -18.75 0.83
N LEU A 9 7.59 -17.92 1.88
CA LEU A 9 8.28 -18.20 3.13
C LEU A 9 7.85 -19.62 3.50
N ALA A 10 8.77 -20.57 3.35
CA ALA A 10 8.60 -21.89 3.89
C ALA A 10 8.54 -21.69 5.41
N ALA A 11 7.32 -21.53 5.92
CA ALA A 11 7.06 -21.79 7.32
C ALA A 11 7.67 -23.16 7.59
N GLY A 12 8.54 -23.24 8.60
CA GLY A 12 9.04 -24.53 9.07
C GLY A 12 7.87 -25.50 9.27
N GLU A 13 8.16 -26.80 9.36
CA GLU A 13 7.20 -27.92 9.35
C GLU A 13 6.13 -27.92 10.48
N GLY A 14 5.86 -26.79 11.13
CA GLY A 14 4.72 -26.54 11.99
C GLY A 14 3.44 -26.31 11.18
N ARG A 15 2.57 -27.31 11.18
CA ARG A 15 1.17 -27.16 10.73
C ARG A 15 0.40 -26.35 11.79
N LEU A 16 0.08 -25.08 11.51
CA LEU A 16 -0.88 -24.32 12.31
C LEU A 16 -2.28 -24.90 12.08
N VAL A 17 -2.70 -25.83 12.94
CA VAL A 17 -4.09 -26.30 13.01
C VAL A 17 -4.86 -25.29 13.87
N GLY A 18 -5.39 -24.25 13.23
CA GLY A 18 -6.24 -23.24 13.85
C GLY A 18 -7.37 -22.87 12.91
N THR A 19 -8.53 -22.52 13.45
CA THR A 19 -9.66 -21.97 12.69
C THR A 19 -9.17 -20.76 11.91
N VAL A 20 -9.06 -20.88 10.58
CA VAL A 20 -8.79 -19.73 9.70
C VAL A 20 -9.86 -18.70 10.01
N PRO A 21 -9.52 -17.46 10.40
CA PRO A 21 -10.51 -16.56 10.94
C PRO A 21 -11.44 -16.07 9.82
N GLY A 22 -12.66 -15.65 10.17
CA GLY A 22 -13.60 -15.03 9.24
C GLY A 22 -13.04 -13.78 8.57
N ALA A 23 -13.75 -13.22 7.59
CA ALA A 23 -13.29 -12.03 6.87
C ALA A 23 -13.18 -10.80 7.79
N VAL A 24 -12.06 -10.07 7.74
CA VAL A 24 -11.92 -8.76 8.39
C VAL A 24 -12.67 -7.74 7.54
N THR A 25 -13.62 -7.03 8.15
CA THR A 25 -14.33 -5.93 7.49
C THR A 25 -13.72 -4.60 7.89
N ARG A 26 -13.89 -3.56 7.07
CA ARG A 26 -13.45 -2.19 7.40
C ARG A 26 -14.05 -1.68 8.72
N ARG A 27 -15.29 -2.05 9.03
CA ARG A 27 -15.95 -1.74 10.32
C ARG A 27 -15.33 -2.46 11.51
N LEU A 28 -14.77 -3.65 11.29
CA LEU A 28 -14.03 -4.38 12.31
C LEU A 28 -12.63 -3.77 12.48
N LEU A 29 -12.01 -3.31 11.38
CA LEU A 29 -10.72 -2.62 11.40
C LEU A 29 -10.76 -1.33 12.23
N SER A 30 -11.82 -0.53 12.10
CA SER A 30 -11.99 0.71 12.89
C SER A 30 -12.17 0.47 14.40
N ARG A 31 -12.26 -0.80 14.83
CA ARG A 31 -12.36 -1.22 16.22
C ARG A 31 -11.17 -2.07 16.66
N CYS A 32 -10.06 -1.99 15.94
CA CYS A 32 -8.83 -2.68 16.32
C CYS A 32 -8.04 -1.87 17.34
N THR A 33 -7.45 -2.59 18.29
CA THR A 33 -6.47 -2.06 19.24
C THR A 33 -5.10 -2.63 18.91
N ALA A 34 -4.14 -1.76 18.61
CA ALA A 34 -2.75 -2.15 18.41
C ALA A 34 -2.16 -2.70 19.72
N ILE A 35 -1.51 -3.87 19.66
CA ILE A 35 -0.79 -4.45 20.79
C ILE A 35 0.61 -3.80 20.93
N GLY A 36 1.19 -3.35 19.81
CA GLY A 36 2.52 -2.76 19.75
C GLY A 36 3.14 -3.01 18.38
N GLN A 37 4.46 -3.14 18.33
CA GLN A 37 5.21 -3.45 17.10
C GLN A 37 5.98 -4.75 17.28
N CYS A 38 6.06 -5.56 16.22
CA CYS A 38 6.86 -6.78 16.13
C CYS A 38 7.94 -6.61 15.06
N ASP A 39 9.19 -6.93 15.43
CA ASP A 39 10.38 -6.91 14.57
C ASP A 39 10.62 -5.61 13.78
N ALA A 40 10.05 -4.50 14.25
CA ALA A 40 10.04 -3.22 13.53
C ALA A 40 9.49 -3.30 12.09
N GLN A 41 8.57 -4.24 11.85
CA GLN A 41 7.99 -4.51 10.52
C GLN A 41 6.46 -4.63 10.57
N PHE A 42 5.94 -5.18 11.66
CA PHE A 42 4.54 -5.55 11.75
C PHE A 42 3.87 -5.00 13.01
N ILE A 43 2.57 -4.75 12.91
CA ILE A 43 1.73 -4.30 14.01
C ILE A 43 0.71 -5.40 14.32
N PRO A 44 0.92 -6.21 15.37
CA PRO A 44 -0.12 -7.09 15.86
C PRO A 44 -1.27 -6.27 16.47
N ALA A 45 -2.50 -6.59 16.11
CA ALA A 45 -3.68 -5.89 16.60
C ALA A 45 -4.82 -6.85 16.92
N VAL A 46 -5.64 -6.51 17.91
CA VAL A 46 -6.87 -7.24 18.22
C VAL A 46 -8.05 -6.46 17.71
N CYS A 47 -8.79 -7.05 16.79
CA CYS A 47 -10.00 -6.49 16.24
C CYS A 47 -11.21 -7.16 16.88
N SER A 48 -12.08 -6.37 17.51
CA SER A 48 -13.21 -6.92 18.24
C SER A 48 -14.51 -6.20 17.95
N ASN A 49 -15.57 -6.99 17.80
CA ASN A 49 -16.95 -6.53 17.89
C ASN A 49 -17.69 -7.46 18.89
N GLY A 50 -18.95 -7.16 19.21
CA GLY A 50 -19.73 -7.93 20.19
C GLY A 50 -19.76 -9.45 19.94
N ASP A 51 -19.52 -9.89 18.70
CA ASP A 51 -19.61 -11.29 18.25
C ASP A 51 -18.28 -11.92 17.80
N THR A 52 -17.25 -11.11 17.56
CA THR A 52 -15.98 -11.53 16.96
C THR A 52 -14.80 -10.92 17.72
N LYS A 53 -13.72 -11.67 17.90
CA LYS A 53 -12.47 -11.16 18.48
C LYS A 53 -11.30 -11.82 17.76
N MET A 54 -10.62 -11.10 16.88
CA MET A 54 -9.57 -11.67 16.03
C MET A 54 -8.24 -11.02 16.29
N LEU A 55 -7.18 -11.82 16.27
CA LEU A 55 -5.81 -11.33 16.17
C LEU A 55 -5.47 -11.17 14.68
N VAL A 56 -5.02 -9.98 14.30
CA VAL A 56 -4.52 -9.68 12.96
C VAL A 56 -3.06 -9.22 13.05
N ILE A 57 -2.33 -9.41 11.96
CA ILE A 57 -1.02 -8.81 11.75
C ILE A 57 -1.11 -7.81 10.61
N VAL A 58 -0.61 -6.60 10.83
CA VAL A 58 -0.62 -5.52 9.84
C VAL A 58 0.82 -5.24 9.42
N ASP A 59 1.07 -5.18 8.12
CA ASP A 59 2.33 -4.73 7.55
C ASP A 59 2.39 -3.21 7.63
N GLN A 60 3.33 -2.68 8.43
CA GLN A 60 3.38 -1.25 8.74
C GLN A 60 3.65 -0.39 7.49
N HIS A 61 4.47 -0.91 6.58
CA HIS A 61 4.84 -0.20 5.36
C HIS A 61 3.68 -0.19 4.38
N ALA A 62 3.08 -1.37 4.14
CA ALA A 62 1.95 -1.50 3.23
C ALA A 62 0.73 -0.68 3.69
N ALA A 63 0.48 -0.65 5.00
CA ALA A 63 -0.59 0.14 5.60
C ALA A 63 -0.35 1.65 5.40
N ASP A 64 0.82 2.16 5.78
CA ASP A 64 1.10 3.60 5.69
C ASP A 64 1.22 4.06 4.23
N GLU A 65 1.74 3.22 3.33
CA GLU A 65 1.75 3.47 1.88
C GLU A 65 0.32 3.67 1.33
N ARG A 66 -0.66 2.87 1.76
CA ARG A 66 -2.06 3.02 1.36
C ARG A 66 -2.63 4.34 1.88
N VAL A 67 -2.41 4.63 3.17
CA VAL A 67 -2.90 5.87 3.78
C VAL A 67 -2.36 7.09 3.05
N LEU A 68 -1.05 7.15 2.83
CA LEU A 68 -0.41 8.28 2.14
C LEU A 68 -0.88 8.41 0.69
N LEU A 69 -1.11 7.29 -0.02
CA LEU A 69 -1.62 7.35 -1.39
C LEU A 69 -3.00 8.01 -1.44
N GLU A 70 -3.93 7.59 -0.57
CA GLU A 70 -5.29 8.15 -0.58
C GLU A 70 -5.32 9.61 -0.10
N GLU A 71 -4.46 9.98 0.85
CA GLU A 71 -4.26 11.39 1.24
C GLU A 71 -3.75 12.24 0.07
N LEU A 72 -2.79 11.75 -0.71
CA LEU A 72 -2.28 12.43 -1.90
C LEU A 72 -3.34 12.55 -3.00
N GLN A 73 -4.15 11.50 -3.20
CA GLN A 73 -5.27 11.52 -4.15
C GLN A 73 -6.34 12.53 -3.73
N ALA A 74 -6.66 12.61 -2.43
CA ALA A 74 -7.59 13.59 -1.90
C ALA A 74 -7.09 15.03 -2.11
N LYS A 75 -5.80 15.30 -1.84
CA LYS A 75 -5.18 16.62 -2.10
C LYS A 75 -5.24 17.02 -3.57
N LEU A 76 -5.00 16.07 -4.49
CA LEU A 76 -5.13 16.32 -5.93
C LEU A 76 -6.57 16.66 -6.32
N ALA A 77 -7.57 16.01 -5.71
CA ALA A 77 -8.99 16.23 -6.04
C ALA A 77 -9.50 17.61 -5.61
N VAL A 78 -8.99 18.16 -4.50
CA VAL A 78 -9.43 19.46 -3.95
C VAL A 78 -8.75 20.66 -4.65
N SER A 79 -7.91 20.42 -5.66
CA SER A 79 -7.15 21.45 -6.39
C SER A 79 -6.27 22.31 -5.49
N ASP A 80 -5.68 21.70 -4.44
CA ASP A 80 -4.64 22.34 -3.67
C ASP A 80 -3.38 22.46 -4.55
N SER A 81 -2.94 23.69 -4.82
CA SER A 81 -2.03 24.05 -5.92
C SER A 81 -0.62 23.43 -5.82
N ASP A 82 -0.29 22.82 -4.68
CA ASP A 82 1.04 22.27 -4.41
C ASP A 82 1.26 20.90 -5.06
N VAL A 83 0.20 20.14 -5.37
CA VAL A 83 0.34 18.79 -5.92
C VAL A 83 0.56 18.81 -7.43
N LEU A 84 -0.16 19.66 -8.15
CA LEU A 84 -0.13 19.75 -9.61
C LEU A 84 0.16 21.19 -10.06
N SER A 85 1.23 21.35 -10.83
CA SER A 85 1.58 22.59 -11.50
C SER A 85 1.90 22.33 -12.98
N SER A 86 2.10 23.38 -13.78
CA SER A 86 2.65 23.28 -15.13
C SER A 86 4.06 23.84 -15.16
N ALA A 87 4.96 23.16 -15.86
CA ALA A 87 6.32 23.63 -16.11
C ALA A 87 6.49 23.97 -17.60
N GLU A 88 6.98 25.17 -17.89
CA GLU A 88 7.40 25.55 -19.24
C GLU A 88 8.66 24.77 -19.64
N VAL A 89 8.73 24.36 -20.91
CA VAL A 89 9.85 23.61 -21.46
C VAL A 89 10.48 24.38 -22.61
N HIS A 90 11.79 24.62 -22.50
CA HIS A 90 12.60 25.30 -23.52
C HIS A 90 13.83 24.48 -23.90
N PRO A 91 14.03 24.15 -25.20
CA PRO A 91 13.10 24.40 -26.32
C PRO A 91 11.81 23.55 -26.22
N PRO A 92 10.72 23.92 -26.94
CA PRO A 92 9.51 23.10 -26.98
C PRO A 92 9.78 21.66 -27.41
N ILE A 93 9.12 20.71 -26.74
CA ILE A 93 9.29 19.28 -27.02
C ILE A 93 8.49 18.92 -28.28
N ARG A 94 9.15 18.33 -29.28
CA ARG A 94 8.48 17.73 -30.45
C ARG A 94 7.94 16.36 -30.07
N VAL A 95 6.65 16.14 -30.31
CA VAL A 95 5.99 14.85 -30.06
C VAL A 95 5.32 14.39 -31.34
N SER A 96 5.72 13.21 -31.83
CA SER A 96 5.04 12.53 -32.94
C SER A 96 3.81 11.80 -32.41
N LEU A 97 2.65 12.08 -33.00
CA LEU A 97 1.38 11.45 -32.67
C LEU A 97 0.92 10.57 -33.83
N GLY A 98 0.51 9.35 -33.52
CA GLY A 98 -0.25 8.52 -34.46
C GLY A 98 -1.64 9.10 -34.73
N SER A 99 -2.34 8.55 -35.73
CA SER A 99 -3.69 9.01 -36.12
C SER A 99 -4.68 9.05 -34.94
N THR A 100 -4.64 8.01 -34.10
CA THR A 100 -5.49 7.87 -32.91
C THR A 100 -5.25 8.96 -31.88
N GLU A 101 -3.98 9.24 -31.57
CA GLU A 101 -3.60 10.23 -30.56
C GLU A 101 -3.85 11.65 -31.07
N ALA A 102 -3.57 11.92 -32.34
CA ALA A 102 -3.86 13.20 -32.99
C ALA A 102 -5.36 13.50 -32.97
N GLN A 103 -6.20 12.52 -33.33
CA GLN A 103 -7.66 12.66 -33.26
C GLN A 103 -8.14 12.89 -31.82
N ALA A 104 -7.58 12.17 -30.84
CA ALA A 104 -7.93 12.38 -29.44
C ALA A 104 -7.54 13.78 -28.95
N LEU A 105 -6.38 14.28 -29.39
CA LEU A 105 -5.95 15.65 -29.08
C LEU A 105 -6.90 16.68 -29.69
N ASP A 106 -7.35 16.49 -30.93
CA ASP A 106 -8.31 17.39 -31.58
C ASP A 106 -9.66 17.43 -30.86
N MET A 107 -10.16 16.27 -30.43
CA MET A 107 -11.45 16.16 -29.77
C MET A 107 -11.40 16.57 -28.29
N HIS A 108 -10.26 16.39 -27.62
CA HIS A 108 -10.16 16.43 -26.16
C HIS A 108 -8.97 17.26 -25.63
N ALA A 109 -8.42 18.20 -26.42
CA ALA A 109 -7.31 19.07 -26.01
C ALA A 109 -7.53 19.73 -24.63
N SER A 110 -8.74 20.23 -24.37
CA SER A 110 -9.10 20.86 -23.10
C SER A 110 -8.89 19.95 -21.88
N LYS A 111 -8.95 18.62 -22.05
CA LYS A 111 -8.66 17.67 -20.97
C LYS A 111 -7.17 17.59 -20.68
N ALA A 112 -6.33 17.53 -21.72
CA ALA A 112 -4.88 17.60 -21.55
C ALA A 112 -4.46 18.95 -20.95
N GLU A 113 -5.06 20.05 -21.40
CA GLU A 113 -4.78 21.38 -20.86
C GLU A 113 -5.13 21.51 -19.38
N ARG A 114 -6.24 20.91 -18.92
CA ARG A 114 -6.59 20.86 -17.49
C ARG A 114 -5.56 20.14 -16.63
N TRP A 115 -4.84 19.17 -17.20
CA TRP A 115 -3.75 18.49 -16.50
C TRP A 115 -2.43 19.24 -16.58
N GLY A 116 -2.34 20.31 -17.37
CA GLY A 116 -1.19 21.21 -17.40
C GLY A 116 -0.33 21.10 -18.65
N TRP A 117 -0.75 20.35 -19.68
CA TRP A 117 -0.11 20.40 -20.99
C TRP A 117 -0.47 21.69 -21.74
N ARG A 118 0.49 22.29 -22.43
CA ARG A 118 0.27 23.39 -23.37
C ARG A 118 0.96 23.08 -24.69
N PHE A 119 0.33 23.50 -25.78
CA PHE A 119 0.80 23.24 -27.14
C PHE A 119 1.20 24.55 -27.82
N GLY A 120 2.32 24.52 -28.53
CA GLY A 120 2.81 25.64 -29.33
C GLY A 120 2.15 25.72 -30.71
N GLU A 121 2.36 26.85 -31.38
CA GLU A 121 1.96 27.03 -32.77
C GLU A 121 2.86 26.21 -33.70
N GLY A 122 2.26 25.56 -34.69
CA GLY A 122 2.97 24.68 -35.62
C GLY A 122 2.61 23.22 -35.38
N ARG A 123 1.53 22.78 -36.02
CA ARG A 123 1.32 21.37 -36.30
C ARG A 123 1.81 21.11 -37.70
N SER A 124 2.79 20.22 -37.85
CA SER A 124 3.13 19.71 -39.16
C SER A 124 1.99 18.79 -39.58
N GLY A 125 1.39 19.05 -40.75
CA GLY A 125 0.43 18.11 -41.34
C GLY A 125 1.05 16.72 -41.47
N PRO A 126 0.21 15.68 -41.66
CA PRO A 126 0.68 14.31 -41.67
C PRO A 126 1.90 14.12 -42.60
N SER A 127 3.04 13.73 -42.04
CA SER A 127 4.24 13.46 -42.85
C SER A 127 4.09 12.09 -43.51
N CYS A 128 4.06 12.06 -44.84
CA CYS A 128 4.01 10.83 -45.63
C CYS A 128 5.39 10.19 -45.76
N GLY A 129 5.87 9.56 -44.68
CA GLY A 129 6.89 8.50 -44.78
C GLY A 129 6.22 7.19 -45.20
N GLU A 130 6.98 6.25 -45.78
CA GLU A 130 6.49 4.95 -46.26
C GLU A 130 5.63 4.22 -45.19
N GLY A 131 4.31 4.40 -45.26
CA GLY A 131 3.30 3.60 -44.56
C GLY A 131 2.71 4.14 -43.25
N VAL A 132 3.24 5.19 -42.61
CA VAL A 132 2.69 5.70 -41.33
C VAL A 132 2.46 7.20 -41.37
N VAL A 133 1.21 7.60 -41.10
CA VAL A 133 0.75 8.98 -41.05
C VAL A 133 0.96 9.49 -39.62
N GLU A 134 2.01 10.28 -39.39
CA GLU A 134 2.30 10.89 -38.09
C GLU A 134 2.05 12.40 -38.12
N THR A 135 1.42 12.91 -37.07
CA THR A 135 1.23 14.36 -36.85
C THR A 135 2.21 14.83 -35.79
N GLU A 136 3.04 15.82 -36.10
CA GLU A 136 3.93 16.41 -35.11
C GLU A 136 3.24 17.56 -34.37
N VAL A 137 3.38 17.56 -33.04
CA VAL A 137 2.93 18.66 -32.18
C VAL A 137 4.08 19.18 -31.32
N LEU A 138 4.08 20.49 -31.07
CA LEU A 138 5.01 21.14 -30.16
C LEU A 138 4.37 21.28 -28.79
N VAL A 139 5.02 20.75 -27.76
CA VAL A 139 4.59 20.89 -26.36
C VAL A 139 5.45 21.96 -25.69
N THR A 140 4.81 23.02 -25.22
CA THR A 140 5.45 24.18 -24.58
C THR A 140 5.40 24.12 -23.07
N CYS A 141 4.39 23.46 -22.50
CA CYS A 141 4.33 23.17 -21.06
C CYS A 141 3.95 21.71 -20.82
N VAL A 142 4.50 21.14 -19.75
CA VAL A 142 4.15 19.80 -19.27
C VAL A 142 3.61 19.86 -17.84
N PRO A 143 2.72 18.93 -17.46
CA PRO A 143 2.33 18.75 -16.07
C PRO A 143 3.54 18.45 -15.18
N CYS A 144 3.55 19.02 -13.99
CA CYS A 144 4.54 18.78 -12.95
C CYS A 144 3.81 18.36 -11.67
N VAL A 145 3.86 17.07 -11.35
CA VAL A 145 3.20 16.50 -10.18
C VAL A 145 4.23 16.33 -9.08
N MET A 146 4.09 17.08 -7.97
CA MET A 146 5.01 17.03 -6.83
C MET A 146 6.50 17.09 -7.22
N GLY A 147 6.83 18.00 -8.15
CA GLY A 147 8.19 18.21 -8.67
C GLY A 147 8.62 17.23 -9.77
N VAL A 148 7.76 16.32 -10.22
CA VAL A 148 8.04 15.38 -11.31
C VAL A 148 7.33 15.84 -12.58
N GLN A 149 8.11 16.24 -13.59
CA GLN A 149 7.61 16.62 -14.90
C GLN A 149 7.19 15.37 -15.70
N LEU A 150 6.01 15.42 -16.30
CA LEU A 150 5.49 14.36 -17.16
C LEU A 150 6.17 14.43 -18.54
N THR A 151 6.32 13.26 -19.17
CA THR A 151 7.07 13.10 -20.43
C THR A 151 6.16 13.18 -21.66
N ALA A 152 6.77 13.26 -22.85
CA ALA A 152 6.05 13.11 -24.13
C ALA A 152 5.28 11.79 -24.21
N THR A 153 5.86 10.70 -23.71
CA THR A 153 5.21 9.39 -23.63
C THR A 153 4.00 9.41 -22.72
N ASP A 154 4.03 10.18 -21.63
CA ASP A 154 2.87 10.31 -20.74
C ASP A 154 1.69 11.03 -21.42
N LEU A 155 1.97 12.02 -22.28
CA LEU A 155 0.96 12.65 -23.11
C LEU A 155 0.36 11.65 -24.11
N GLN A 156 1.20 10.93 -24.85
CA GLN A 156 0.78 9.90 -25.81
C GLN A 156 -0.14 8.86 -25.16
N LEU A 157 0.27 8.30 -24.01
CA LEU A 157 -0.54 7.34 -23.25
C LEU A 157 -1.86 7.95 -22.77
N TYR A 158 -1.87 9.22 -22.37
CA TYR A 158 -3.10 9.89 -21.95
C TYR A 158 -4.08 10.11 -23.12
N LEU A 159 -3.56 10.52 -24.28
CA LEU A 159 -4.34 10.69 -25.51
C LEU A 159 -4.92 9.36 -25.99
N LEU A 160 -4.15 8.28 -25.93
CA LEU A 160 -4.63 6.94 -26.24
C LEU A 160 -5.77 6.53 -25.29
N ALA A 161 -5.60 6.73 -23.98
CA ALA A 161 -6.65 6.44 -23.00
C ALA A 161 -7.91 7.28 -23.25
N LEU A 162 -7.77 8.55 -23.62
CA LEU A 162 -8.91 9.40 -24.03
C LEU A 162 -9.61 8.85 -25.27
N HIS A 163 -8.86 8.36 -26.26
CA HIS A 163 -9.47 7.73 -27.44
C HIS A 163 -10.26 6.48 -27.07
N GLU A 164 -9.63 5.53 -26.36
CA GLU A 164 -10.23 4.23 -26.00
C GLU A 164 -11.49 4.37 -25.15
N THR A 165 -11.57 5.44 -24.36
CA THR A 165 -12.70 5.73 -23.46
C THR A 165 -13.69 6.74 -24.02
N ALA A 166 -13.58 7.11 -25.31
CA ALA A 166 -14.39 8.17 -25.93
C ALA A 166 -14.42 9.47 -25.10
N GLY A 167 -13.27 9.80 -24.52
CA GLY A 167 -13.04 10.95 -23.67
C GLY A 167 -13.34 10.72 -22.18
N ALA A 168 -13.88 9.59 -21.74
CA ALA A 168 -14.23 9.40 -20.34
C ALA A 168 -13.01 9.22 -19.39
N ALA A 169 -11.79 9.10 -19.92
CA ALA A 169 -10.58 8.98 -19.11
C ALA A 169 -10.42 10.15 -18.11
N GLY A 170 -10.13 9.78 -16.86
CA GLY A 170 -9.90 10.71 -15.76
C GLY A 170 -8.49 11.29 -15.77
N ALA A 171 -7.74 11.06 -14.68
CA ALA A 171 -6.36 11.50 -14.56
C ALA A 171 -5.41 10.68 -15.44
N PRO A 172 -4.34 11.28 -15.98
CA PRO A 172 -3.28 10.54 -16.66
C PRO A 172 -2.68 9.48 -15.75
N ALA A 173 -2.43 8.28 -16.29
CA ALA A 173 -1.80 7.19 -15.53
C ALA A 173 -0.45 7.60 -14.91
N ALA A 174 0.25 8.54 -15.56
CA ALA A 174 1.47 9.15 -15.06
C ALA A 174 1.31 9.87 -13.72
N VAL A 175 0.18 10.56 -13.52
CA VAL A 175 -0.14 11.22 -12.24
C VAL A 175 -0.23 10.16 -11.15
N GLN A 176 -1.03 9.11 -11.37
CA GLN A 176 -1.17 8.01 -10.41
C GLN A 176 0.19 7.35 -10.10
N ARG A 177 1.02 7.13 -11.12
CA ARG A 177 2.37 6.57 -10.94
C ARG A 177 3.26 7.47 -10.07
N VAL A 178 3.19 8.79 -10.23
CA VAL A 178 3.91 9.73 -9.36
C VAL A 178 3.39 9.64 -7.93
N LEU A 179 2.07 9.64 -7.72
CA LEU A 179 1.48 9.55 -6.37
C LEU A 179 1.87 8.26 -5.66
N VAL A 180 1.77 7.11 -6.33
CA VAL A 180 2.21 5.80 -5.81
C VAL A 180 3.68 5.85 -5.43
N SER A 181 4.53 6.42 -6.29
CA SER A 181 5.97 6.53 -6.04
C SER A 181 6.29 7.46 -4.85
N LYS A 182 5.51 8.52 -4.65
CA LYS A 182 5.66 9.44 -3.52
C LYS A 182 5.16 8.82 -2.22
N ALA A 183 4.02 8.12 -2.24
CA ALA A 183 3.50 7.39 -1.09
C ALA A 183 4.49 6.31 -0.62
N CYS A 184 5.03 5.50 -1.54
CA CYS A 184 5.99 4.45 -1.21
C CYS A 184 7.27 4.97 -0.55
N ARG A 185 7.81 6.09 -1.05
CA ARG A 185 9.04 6.71 -0.49
C ARG A 185 8.79 7.48 0.80
N GLY A 186 7.55 7.93 1.03
CA GLY A 186 7.15 8.68 2.22
C GLY A 186 6.62 7.80 3.36
N ALA A 187 6.29 6.54 3.08
CA ALA A 187 5.75 5.60 4.05
C ALA A 187 6.81 5.17 5.07
N ILE A 188 6.34 4.79 6.26
CA ILE A 188 7.13 4.11 7.28
C ILE A 188 7.88 2.92 6.65
N MET A 189 9.17 2.79 6.95
CA MET A 189 10.04 1.74 6.43
C MET A 189 10.12 0.55 7.39
N PHE A 190 10.53 -0.60 6.89
CA PHE A 190 10.92 -1.72 7.75
C PHE A 190 12.20 -1.37 8.51
N GLY A 191 12.17 -1.61 9.82
CA GLY A 191 13.23 -1.21 10.76
C GLY A 191 12.90 0.07 11.52
N ASP A 192 11.95 0.88 11.05
CA ASP A 192 11.49 2.06 11.78
C ASP A 192 10.76 1.62 13.04
N LYS A 193 11.13 2.21 14.17
CA LYS A 193 10.52 1.90 15.47
C LYS A 193 9.30 2.77 15.68
N LEU A 194 8.17 2.15 15.94
CA LEU A 194 6.91 2.83 16.23
C LEU A 194 6.56 2.65 17.71
N HIS A 195 6.20 3.74 18.35
CA HIS A 195 5.52 3.74 19.63
C HIS A 195 4.10 3.21 19.48
N GLN A 196 3.54 2.71 20.58
CA GLN A 196 2.20 2.11 20.57
C GLN A 196 1.12 3.07 20.07
N GLN A 197 1.25 4.37 20.38
CA GLN A 197 0.35 5.40 19.88
C GLN A 197 0.43 5.55 18.35
N GLU A 198 1.63 5.52 17.77
CA GLU A 198 1.83 5.60 16.32
C GLU A 198 1.26 4.37 15.61
N CYS A 199 1.45 3.18 16.19
CA CYS A 199 0.81 1.96 15.70
C CYS A 199 -0.71 2.10 15.68
N GLN A 200 -1.31 2.60 16.77
CA GLN A 200 -2.77 2.77 16.87
C GLN A 200 -3.27 3.80 15.85
N GLN A 201 -2.60 4.94 15.73
CA GLN A 201 -2.95 5.98 14.75
C GLN A 201 -2.89 5.47 13.30
N LEU A 202 -1.90 4.63 12.98
CA LEU A 202 -1.82 4.03 11.65
C LEU A 202 -3.03 3.11 11.36
N LEU A 203 -3.48 2.32 12.33
CA LEU A 203 -4.67 1.47 12.15
C LEU A 203 -5.94 2.30 11.94
N GLU A 204 -6.07 3.40 12.70
CA GLU A 204 -7.20 4.33 12.58
C GLU A 204 -7.23 4.99 11.21
N ARG A 205 -6.11 5.58 10.77
CA ARG A 205 -5.98 6.16 9.43
C ARG A 205 -6.22 5.11 8.34
N LEU A 206 -5.68 3.91 8.48
CA LEU A 206 -5.92 2.82 7.52
C LEU A 206 -7.41 2.47 7.42
N ALA A 207 -8.14 2.45 8.54
CA ALA A 207 -9.59 2.19 8.54
C ALA A 207 -10.41 3.29 7.83
N GLU A 208 -9.85 4.49 7.66
CA GLU A 208 -10.47 5.59 6.92
C GLU A 208 -10.24 5.50 5.40
N THR A 209 -9.29 4.69 4.96
CA THR A 209 -9.03 4.48 3.53
C THR A 209 -10.09 3.60 2.85
N ALA A 210 -10.39 3.89 1.59
CA ALA A 210 -11.28 3.10 0.75
C ALA A 210 -10.74 1.69 0.52
N MET A 211 -9.44 1.56 0.26
CA MET A 211 -8.76 0.31 -0.09
C MET A 211 -7.85 -0.19 1.04
N CYS A 212 -8.38 -0.22 2.26
CA CYS A 212 -7.64 -0.54 3.49
C CYS A 212 -6.97 -1.92 3.55
N PHE A 213 -7.26 -2.82 2.61
CA PHE A 213 -6.70 -4.18 2.55
C PHE A 213 -5.58 -4.36 1.54
N ASP A 214 -5.32 -3.36 0.69
CA ASP A 214 -4.32 -3.43 -0.38
C ASP A 214 -3.40 -2.20 -0.33
N CYS A 215 -2.09 -2.36 -0.43
CA CYS A 215 -1.15 -1.24 -0.54
C CYS A 215 -1.23 -0.56 -1.92
N ALA A 216 -0.45 0.49 -2.16
CA ALA A 216 -0.44 1.20 -3.44
C ALA A 216 0.00 0.32 -4.62
N HIS A 217 0.72 -0.77 -4.34
CA HIS A 217 1.18 -1.78 -5.30
C HIS A 217 0.37 -3.08 -5.32
N GLY A 218 -0.73 -3.16 -4.53
CA GLY A 218 -1.61 -4.33 -4.49
C GLY A 218 -1.14 -5.48 -3.60
N ARG A 219 -0.24 -5.22 -2.64
CA ARG A 219 0.09 -6.21 -1.59
C ARG A 219 -0.93 -6.12 -0.45
N PRO A 220 -1.28 -7.23 0.22
CA PRO A 220 -2.17 -7.16 1.36
C PRO A 220 -1.56 -6.31 2.49
N THR A 221 -2.35 -5.41 3.08
CA THR A 221 -1.91 -4.59 4.22
C THR A 221 -1.95 -5.36 5.54
N MET A 222 -2.77 -6.41 5.61
CA MET A 222 -2.93 -7.21 6.82
C MET A 222 -3.35 -8.65 6.52
N ALA A 223 -3.11 -9.53 7.50
CA ALA A 223 -3.60 -10.89 7.48
C ALA A 223 -4.24 -11.26 8.84
N PRO A 224 -5.42 -11.91 8.84
CA PRO A 224 -5.98 -12.47 10.06
C PRO A 224 -5.17 -13.70 10.49
N LEU A 225 -4.81 -13.78 11.77
CA LEU A 225 -4.03 -14.89 12.33
C LEU A 225 -4.92 -15.90 13.05
N PHE A 226 -5.72 -15.44 14.02
CA PHE A 226 -6.52 -16.33 14.88
C PHE A 226 -7.85 -15.71 15.31
N ASP A 227 -8.89 -16.53 15.45
CA ASP A 227 -10.09 -16.19 16.21
C ASP A 227 -9.85 -16.49 17.70
N LEU A 228 -9.79 -15.43 18.50
CA LEU A 228 -9.52 -15.52 19.93
C LEU A 228 -10.71 -16.08 20.71
N ARG A 229 -11.96 -15.98 20.20
CA ARG A 229 -13.12 -16.59 20.86
C ARG A 229 -13.12 -18.10 20.73
N ALA A 230 -12.72 -18.61 19.56
CA ALA A 230 -12.55 -20.05 19.35
C ALA A 230 -11.51 -20.65 20.32
N MET A 231 -10.47 -19.87 20.66
CA MET A 231 -9.49 -20.25 21.69
C MET A 231 -10.06 -20.19 23.11
N GLU A 232 -10.84 -19.14 23.43
CA GLU A 232 -11.50 -18.99 24.74
C GLU A 232 -12.56 -20.08 24.99
N ALA A 233 -13.22 -20.57 23.93
CA ALA A 233 -14.22 -21.64 23.97
C ALA A 233 -13.62 -23.07 24.02
N GLY A 234 -12.30 -23.21 24.10
CA GLY A 234 -11.63 -24.52 24.22
C GLY A 234 -11.61 -25.35 22.92
N ALA A 235 -11.91 -24.74 21.76
CA ALA A 235 -11.91 -25.44 20.47
C ALA A 235 -10.51 -25.64 19.86
N CYS A 236 -9.46 -25.07 20.48
CA CYS A 236 -8.08 -25.32 20.09
C CYS A 236 -7.54 -26.51 20.90
N GLY A 237 -7.59 -27.71 20.31
CA GLY A 237 -6.90 -28.87 20.86
C GLY A 237 -5.43 -28.54 21.13
N ALA A 238 -4.93 -28.95 22.30
CA ALA A 238 -3.57 -28.69 22.73
C ALA A 238 -2.56 -28.99 21.61
N VAL A 239 -1.75 -27.99 21.26
CA VAL A 239 -0.60 -28.14 20.35
C VAL A 239 0.50 -28.95 21.04
N SER A 240 0.38 -30.28 20.96
CA SER A 240 1.48 -31.20 21.21
C SER A 240 2.33 -31.28 19.94
N ALA A 241 3.43 -30.53 19.92
CA ALA A 241 4.47 -30.73 18.92
C ALA A 241 5.26 -31.99 19.30
N GLU A 242 4.92 -33.14 18.71
CA GLU A 242 5.77 -34.32 18.80
C GLU A 242 6.94 -34.15 17.82
N SER A 243 8.13 -33.88 18.36
CA SER A 243 9.38 -33.97 17.61
C SER A 243 9.65 -35.44 17.29
N ARG A 244 9.42 -35.87 16.04
CA ARG A 244 10.00 -37.13 15.56
C ARG A 244 11.49 -36.91 15.33
N ALA A 245 12.30 -37.40 16.26
CA ALA A 245 13.74 -37.53 16.04
C ALA A 245 13.97 -38.53 14.89
N VAL A 246 14.40 -38.02 13.74
CA VAL A 246 14.99 -38.84 12.69
C VAL A 246 16.39 -39.23 13.18
N SER A 247 16.54 -40.50 13.53
CA SER A 247 17.84 -41.12 13.80
C SER A 247 18.59 -41.33 12.47
N GLY A 248 19.22 -40.26 11.99
CA GLY A 248 20.23 -40.31 10.94
C GLY A 248 21.62 -40.32 11.54
N GLY A 249 22.29 -41.47 11.53
CA GLY A 249 23.70 -41.59 11.92
C GLY A 249 24.60 -40.82 10.96
N GLY A 250 25.58 -40.09 11.51
CA GLY A 250 26.60 -39.38 10.74
C GLY A 250 27.48 -38.51 11.63
N SER A 251 28.71 -38.95 11.85
CA SER A 251 29.75 -38.34 12.67
C SER A 251 30.11 -36.90 12.30
N GLY A 252 30.50 -36.10 13.30
CA GLY A 252 31.56 -35.09 13.12
C GLY A 252 31.21 -33.62 13.38
N ASP A 253 31.32 -33.24 14.65
CA ASP A 253 32.02 -32.04 15.17
C ASP A 253 31.36 -30.62 15.17
N ARG A 254 31.44 -30.03 16.39
CA ARG A 254 31.25 -28.64 16.87
C ARG A 254 29.85 -28.03 17.02
N ALA A 255 29.29 -28.29 18.22
CA ALA A 255 28.16 -27.57 18.80
C ALA A 255 28.54 -26.17 19.33
N ALA A 256 27.95 -25.11 18.77
CA ALA A 256 27.73 -23.86 19.48
C ALA A 256 26.30 -23.88 20.04
N LYS A 257 26.20 -24.07 21.36
CA LYS A 257 24.95 -24.27 22.10
C LYS A 257 24.29 -22.90 22.34
N VAL A 258 23.39 -22.46 21.45
CA VAL A 258 22.47 -21.34 21.74
C VAL A 258 21.26 -21.93 22.47
N THR A 259 21.31 -21.93 23.80
CA THR A 259 20.17 -22.29 24.66
C THR A 259 19.29 -21.07 24.88
N GLY A 260 18.02 -21.13 24.45
CA GLY A 260 16.98 -20.27 25.01
C GLY A 260 15.93 -19.74 24.05
N GLU A 261 15.29 -20.57 23.25
CA GLU A 261 13.99 -20.18 22.64
C GLU A 261 12.93 -20.14 23.75
N ARG A 262 12.64 -18.95 24.29
CA ARG A 262 11.49 -18.75 25.18
C ARG A 262 10.22 -18.78 24.34
N ARG A 263 9.52 -19.91 24.42
CA ARG A 263 8.19 -20.15 23.83
C ARG A 263 7.18 -19.19 24.48
N LEU A 264 6.63 -18.25 23.72
CA LEU A 264 5.54 -17.39 24.18
C LEU A 264 4.30 -18.25 24.41
N THR A 265 3.89 -18.39 25.66
CA THR A 265 2.71 -19.14 26.05
C THR A 265 1.45 -18.27 25.97
N LEU A 266 0.29 -18.92 25.93
CA LEU A 266 -1.01 -18.24 26.01
C LEU A 266 -1.14 -17.42 27.31
N ALA A 267 -0.46 -17.84 28.39
CA ALA A 267 -0.34 -17.07 29.62
C ALA A 267 0.46 -15.78 29.43
N ASP A 268 1.58 -15.82 28.70
CA ASP A 268 2.40 -14.63 28.40
C ASP A 268 1.62 -13.60 27.57
N LEU A 269 0.83 -14.08 26.59
CA LEU A 269 -0.02 -13.22 25.76
C LEU A 269 -1.18 -12.61 26.56
N LYS A 270 -1.84 -13.39 27.41
CA LYS A 270 -2.89 -12.91 28.33
C LYS A 270 -2.34 -11.88 29.32
N GLN A 271 -1.15 -12.09 29.87
CA GLN A 271 -0.52 -11.18 30.81
C GLN A 271 -0.16 -9.84 30.14
N ARG A 272 0.34 -9.87 28.89
CA ARG A 272 0.62 -8.66 28.11
C ARG A 272 -0.65 -7.92 27.71
N LEU A 273 -1.71 -8.63 27.31
CA LEU A 273 -3.04 -8.04 27.04
C LEU A 273 -3.68 -7.42 28.29
N ALA A 274 -3.48 -8.02 29.47
CA ALA A 274 -3.96 -7.46 30.74
C ALA A 274 -3.19 -6.20 31.13
N ALA A 275 -1.88 -6.14 30.87
CA ALA A 275 -1.07 -4.94 31.11
C ALA A 275 -1.52 -3.74 30.26
N VAL A 276 -1.93 -3.98 29.01
CA VAL A 276 -2.51 -2.93 28.14
C VAL A 276 -3.85 -2.41 28.66
N ARG A 277 -4.66 -3.26 29.31
CA ARG A 277 -5.92 -2.83 29.96
C ARG A 277 -5.70 -2.05 31.26
N GLY A 278 -4.63 -2.33 32.00
CA GLY A 278 -4.31 -1.65 33.26
C GLY A 278 -3.70 -0.25 33.10
N ALA A 279 -3.10 0.05 31.94
CA ALA A 279 -2.44 1.34 31.69
C ALA A 279 -3.42 2.49 31.35
N ASN A 280 -4.70 2.21 31.08
CA ASN A 280 -5.72 3.19 30.69
C ASN A 280 -6.69 3.59 31.82
N LEU A 281 -6.35 3.33 33.09
CA LEU A 281 -7.10 3.80 34.26
C LEU A 281 -6.21 4.64 35.17
N LEU A 282 -5.87 5.85 34.73
CA LEU A 282 -5.58 6.96 35.63
C LEU A 282 -6.72 7.95 35.46
N GLU A 283 -7.66 7.93 36.41
CA GLU A 283 -8.75 8.90 36.50
C GLU A 283 -8.19 10.31 36.72
N PRO A 284 -8.83 11.37 36.19
CA PRO A 284 -8.44 12.72 36.49
C PRO A 284 -8.75 13.04 37.95
N ALA A 285 -7.71 13.45 38.70
CA ALA A 285 -7.86 13.98 40.04
C ALA A 285 -8.80 15.19 40.02
N GLY A 286 -9.92 15.09 40.75
CA GLY A 286 -10.84 16.20 40.96
C GLY A 286 -10.16 17.34 41.72
N THR A 287 -10.24 18.55 41.16
CA THR A 287 -9.98 19.80 41.87
C THR A 287 -11.27 20.24 42.55
N GLY A 288 -11.21 20.43 43.88
CA GLY A 288 -12.18 21.23 44.63
C GLY A 288 -11.99 22.73 44.41
#